data_AF-A0A3C1RM32-F1
#
_entry.id   AF-A0A3C1RM32-F1
#
_cell.length_a   1.000
_cell.length_b   1.000
_cell.length_c   1.000
_cell.angle_alpha   90.00
_cell.angle_beta   90.00
_cell.angle_gamma   90.00
#
_symmetry.space_group_name_H-M   'P 1'
#
loop_
_entity.id
_entity.type
_entity.pdbx_description
1 polymer ?
#
loop_
_entity_poly.entity_id
_entity_poly.type
_entity_poly.pdbx_seq_one_letter_code
_entity_poly.pdbx_strand_id
1 'polypeptide(L)' 'LETAYIDGRRLAIKEGKRAQFGVRIPNQEEYSQICPFSIEQILDEDFYG' A
#
# COMPACT_ATOMS: atom_id res chain seq x y z
N LEU A 1 2.07 -6.86 -12.54
CA LEU A 1 2.45 -6.06 -11.35
C LEU A 1 1.57 -4.82 -11.20
N GLU A 2 1.45 -3.97 -12.23
CA GLU A 2 0.67 -2.72 -12.15
C GLU A 2 -0.77 -2.89 -11.68
N THR A 3 -1.54 -3.82 -12.28
CA THR A 3 -2.94 -4.07 -11.90
C THR A 3 -3.05 -4.53 -10.43
N ALA A 4 -2.19 -5.46 -10.02
CA ALA A 4 -2.19 -5.97 -8.65
C ALA A 4 -1.86 -4.88 -7.63
N TYR A 5 -0.92 -3.98 -7.96
CA TYR A 5 -0.60 -2.84 -7.10
C TYR A 5 -1.77 -1.85 -6.99
N ILE A 6 -2.44 -1.53 -8.10
CA ILE A 6 -3.61 -0.63 -8.09
C ILE A 6 -4.74 -1.21 -7.22
N ASP A 7 -5.00 -2.51 -7.33
CA ASP A 7 -5.99 -3.18 -6.49
C ASP A 7 -5.61 -3.17 -5.01
N GLY A 8 -4.35 -3.49 -4.69
CA GLY A 8 -3.81 -3.42 -3.33
C GLY A 8 -3.87 -2.01 -2.75
N ARG A 9 -3.52 -0.99 -3.54
CA ARG A 9 -3.64 0.43 -3.17
C ARG A 9 -5.07 0.80 -2.80
N ARG A 10 -6.04 0.40 -3.63
CA ARG A 10 -7.47 0.66 -3.36
C ARG A 10 -7.93 -0.01 -2.06
N LEU A 11 -7.47 -1.25 -1.80
CA LEU A 11 -7.78 -1.96 -0.56
C LEU A 11 -7.18 -1.27 0.66
N ALA A 12 -5.90 -0.90 0.60
CA ALA A 12 -5.19 -0.22 1.68
C ALA A 12 -5.86 1.12 2.06
N ILE A 13 -6.25 1.94 1.07
CA ILE A 13 -6.98 3.19 1.31
C ILE A 13 -8.34 2.92 1.99
N LYS A 14 -9.06 1.90 1.53
CA LYS A 14 -10.38 1.54 2.08
C LYS A 14 -10.28 1.09 3.54
N GLU A 15 -9.32 0.21 3.85
CA GLU A 15 -9.13 -0.27 5.21
C GLU A 15 -8.52 0.80 6.12
N GLY A 16 -7.64 1.66 5.60
CA GLY A 16 -7.08 2.80 6.34
C GLY A 16 -8.16 3.76 6.85
N LYS A 17 -9.24 3.97 6.08
CA LYS A 17 -10.41 4.77 6.52
C LYS A 17 -11.16 4.16 7.71
N ARG A 18 -10.96 2.88 8.01
CA ARG A 18 -11.55 2.17 9.15
C ARG A 18 -10.63 2.11 10.37
N ALA A 19 -9.43 2.69 10.29
CA ALA A 19 -8.50 2.70 11.40
C ALA A 19 -9.11 3.36 12.64
N GLN A 20 -8.82 2.82 13.82
CA GLN A 20 -9.36 3.30 15.10
C GLN A 20 -8.65 4.57 15.59
N PHE A 21 -9.27 5.24 16.56
CA PHE A 21 -8.79 6.47 17.18
C PHE A 21 -7.30 6.38 17.58
N GLY A 22 -6.50 7.34 17.10
CA GLY A 22 -5.07 7.44 17.39
C GLY A 22 -4.15 6.94 16.27
N VAL A 23 -4.67 6.21 15.28
CA VAL A 23 -3.89 5.81 14.09
C VAL A 23 -4.05 6.87 13.00
N ARG A 24 -2.92 7.37 12.47
CA ARG A 24 -2.91 8.30 11.34
C ARG A 24 -3.53 7.62 10.11
N ILE A 25 -4.51 8.28 9.50
CA ILE A 25 -5.08 7.88 8.22
C ILE A 25 -4.37 8.69 7.12
N PRO A 26 -3.54 8.07 6.26
CA PRO A 26 -2.88 8.77 5.17
C PRO A 26 -3.90 9.24 4.12
N ASN A 27 -3.63 10.39 3.51
CA ASN A 27 -4.40 10.86 2.35
C ASN A 27 -4.17 9.95 1.14
N GLN A 28 -5.12 9.95 0.20
CA GLN A 28 -5.06 9.08 -0.97
C GLN A 28 -3.85 9.37 -1.87
N GLU A 29 -3.40 10.62 -1.90
CA GLU A 29 -2.25 11.10 -2.68
C GLU A 29 -0.92 10.61 -2.11
N GLU A 30 -0.87 10.23 -0.84
CA GLU A 30 0.32 9.65 -0.21
C GLU A 30 0.60 8.22 -0.70
N TYR A 31 -0.42 7.55 -1.24
CA TYR A 31 -0.24 6.27 -1.91
C TYR A 31 0.15 6.51 -3.37
N SER A 32 1.38 6.11 -3.73
CA SER A 32 1.90 6.19 -5.11
C SER A 32 0.92 5.62 -6.12
N GLN A 33 0.80 6.25 -7.30
CA GLN A 33 -0.05 5.72 -8.38
C GLN A 33 0.59 4.54 -9.11
N ILE A 34 1.91 4.41 -9.00
CA ILE A 34 2.72 3.37 -9.63
C ILE A 34 3.42 2.59 -8.52
N CYS A 35 3.56 1.28 -8.70
CA CYS A 35 4.25 0.45 -7.73
C CYS A 35 5.68 0.98 -7.50
N PRO A 36 6.05 1.35 -6.26
CA PRO A 36 7.37 1.90 -5.98
C PRO A 36 8.41 0.80 -5.72
N PHE A 37 8.04 -0.47 -5.89
CA PHE A 37 8.87 -1.63 -5.58
C PHE A 37 9.12 -2.47 -6.83
N SER A 38 10.30 -3.09 -6.90
CA SER A 38 10.58 -4.10 -7.92
C SER A 38 9.93 -5.44 -7.56
N ILE A 39 9.87 -6.36 -8.53
CA ILE A 39 9.36 -7.72 -8.28
C ILE A 39 10.26 -8.44 -7.26
N GLU A 40 11.58 -8.26 -7.38
CA GLU A 40 12.56 -8.86 -6.49
C GLU A 40 12.37 -8.41 -5.05
N GLN A 41 12.11 -7.11 -4.83
CA GLN A 41 11.79 -6.57 -3.51
C GLN A 41 10.47 -7.12 -2.95
N ILE A 42 9.48 -7.36 -3.81
CA ILE A 42 8.18 -7.89 -3.37
C ILE A 42 8.26 -9.37 -2.98
N LEU A 43 9.15 -10.12 -3.63
CA LEU A 43 9.35 -11.56 -3.38
C LEU A 43 10.35 -11.83 -2.25
N ASP A 44 10.96 -10.78 -1.70
CA ASP A 44 11.89 -10.87 -0.58
C ASP A 44 11.12 -10.75 0.74
N GLU A 45 11.03 -11.85 1.49
CA GLU A 45 10.31 -11.89 2.77
C GLU A 45 10.96 -11.00 3.85
N ASP A 46 12.27 -10.75 3.76
CA ASP A 46 13.00 -9.89 4.70
C ASP A 46 12.83 -8.39 4.36
N PHE A 47 12.25 -8.07 3.19
CA PHE A 47 12.07 -6.67 2.74
C PHE A 47 11.04 -5.89 3.57
N TYR A 48 10.06 -6.59 4.15
CA TYR A 48 8.92 -5.97 4.82
C TYR A 48 9.14 -5.67 6.31
N GLY A 49 10.25 -6.12 6.91
CA GLY A 49 10.65 -5.83 8.30
C GLY A 49 10.49 -7.00 9.26
#